data_AF-A0A2V9Z9I7-F1
#
_entry.id   AF-A0A2V9Z9I7-F1
#
_cell.length_a   1.000
_cell.length_b   1.000
_cell.length_c   1.000
_cell.angle_alpha   90.00
_cell.angle_beta   90.00
_cell.angle_gamma   90.00
#
_symmetry.space_group_name_H-M   'P 1'
#
loop_
_entity.id
_entity.type
_entity.pdbx_description
1 polymer ?
#
loop_
_entity_poly.entity_id
_entity_poly.type
_entity_poly.pdbx_seq_one_letter_code
_entity_poly.pdbx_strand_id
1 'polypeptide(L)'
;MRSLRYRFTRPKHAPRRVDPEREEIHQRIGRRIAEVRGEKAVVVEDEADIRLFPVRRRMWQLIGEQMRLVAPLQNEKRTIFGTITDRCIDS
;
A
#
# COMPACT_ATOMS: atom_id res chain seq x y z
N MET A 1 30.75 3.30 12.58
CA MET A 1 29.40 3.87 12.35
C MET A 1 28.33 3.37 13.33
N ARG A 2 28.27 2.09 13.71
CA ARG A 2 27.32 1.65 14.76
C ARG A 2 27.54 2.34 16.11
N SER A 3 28.81 2.60 16.48
CA SER A 3 29.18 3.42 17.64
C SER A 3 28.63 4.85 17.57
N LEU A 4 28.47 5.38 16.35
CA LEU A 4 27.83 6.67 16.06
C LEU A 4 26.31 6.54 15.85
N ARG A 5 25.74 5.37 16.13
CA ARG A 5 24.32 5.04 15.94
C ARG A 5 23.80 5.15 14.50
N TYR A 6 24.61 4.82 13.49
CA TYR A 6 24.13 4.74 12.09
C TYR A 6 24.01 3.30 11.58
N ARG A 7 23.01 3.07 10.71
CA ARG A 7 22.78 1.82 9.96
C ARG A 7 22.59 2.12 8.48
N PHE A 8 23.06 1.23 7.61
CA PHE A 8 22.88 1.34 6.16
C PHE A 8 21.55 0.73 5.73
N THR A 9 20.54 1.57 5.51
CA THR A 9 19.14 1.15 5.21
C THR A 9 18.55 1.93 4.05
N ARG A 10 17.43 1.44 3.52
CA ARG A 10 16.68 2.11 2.44
C ARG A 10 15.64 3.09 3.06
N PRO A 11 15.57 4.35 2.58
CA PRO A 11 14.50 5.28 2.93
C PRO A 11 13.11 4.73 2.53
N LYS A 12 12.07 5.12 3.27
CA LYS A 12 10.67 4.78 2.93
C LYS A 12 9.96 5.96 2.28
N HIS A 13 8.86 5.69 1.57
CA HIS A 13 7.99 6.75 1.08
C HIS A 13 6.96 7.02 2.19
N ALA A 14 6.65 8.28 2.42
CA ALA A 14 5.52 8.65 3.26
C ALA A 14 4.29 8.92 2.38
N PRO A 15 3.09 8.49 2.80
CA PRO A 15 1.86 8.98 2.20
C PRO A 15 1.76 10.49 2.41
N ARG A 16 1.28 11.22 1.39
CA ARG A 16 1.08 12.67 1.49
C ARG A 16 -0.18 13.04 2.29
N ARG A 17 -1.16 12.14 2.33
CA ARG A 17 -2.43 12.29 3.03
C ARG A 17 -2.82 10.95 3.62
N VAL A 18 -3.39 10.98 4.81
CA VAL A 18 -4.05 9.83 5.44
C VAL A 18 -5.54 10.10 5.37
N ASP A 19 -6.31 9.09 4.98
CA ASP A 19 -7.76 9.16 4.99
C ASP A 19 -8.28 8.86 6.41
N PRO A 20 -8.97 9.81 7.08
CA PRO A 20 -9.49 9.61 8.42
C PRO A 20 -10.61 8.56 8.48
N GLU A 21 -11.35 8.34 7.39
CA GLU A 21 -12.53 7.46 7.35
C GLU A 21 -12.20 6.04 6.89
N ARG A 22 -10.93 5.77 6.56
CA ARG A 22 -10.46 4.48 6.02
C ARG A 22 -11.03 3.29 6.77
N GLU A 23 -10.94 3.32 8.09
CA GLU A 23 -11.31 2.18 8.93
C GLU A 23 -12.82 1.90 8.90
N GLU A 24 -13.64 2.95 9.01
CA GLU A 24 -15.09 2.83 8.95
C GLU A 24 -15.57 2.31 7.59
N ILE A 25 -15.02 2.84 6.50
CA ILE A 25 -15.34 2.42 5.14
C ILE A 25 -15.00 0.94 4.93
N HIS A 26 -13.79 0.53 5.34
CA HIS A 26 -13.35 -0.85 5.21
C HIS A 26 -14.25 -1.82 5.98
N GLN A 27 -14.64 -1.47 7.21
CA GLN A 27 -15.54 -2.31 8.01
C GLN A 27 -16.93 -2.43 7.39
N ARG A 28 -17.47 -1.33 6.86
CA ARG A 28 -18.78 -1.33 6.19
C ARG A 28 -18.78 -2.21 4.94
N ILE A 29 -17.73 -2.16 4.13
CA ILE A 29 -17.57 -3.02 2.95
C ILE A 29 -17.47 -4.49 3.38
N GLY A 30 -16.63 -4.78 4.38
CA GLY A 30 -16.45 -6.14 4.90
C GLY A 30 -17.74 -6.78 5.42
N ARG A 31 -18.58 -6.03 6.15
CA ARG A 31 -19.89 -6.51 6.63
C ARG A 31 -20.81 -6.91 5.48
N ARG A 32 -20.94 -6.07 4.45
CA ARG A 32 -21.78 -6.36 3.28
C ARG A 32 -21.31 -7.58 2.50
N ILE A 33 -20.00 -7.75 2.33
CA ILE A 33 -19.42 -8.93 1.67
C ILE A 33 -19.76 -10.20 2.47
N ALA A 34 -19.65 -10.14 3.81
CA ALA A 34 -19.97 -11.27 4.67
C ALA A 34 -21.46 -11.65 4.63
N GLU A 35 -22.37 -10.67 4.57
CA GLU A 35 -23.83 -10.89 4.50
C GLU A 35 -24.27 -11.66 3.25
N VAL A 36 -23.58 -11.51 2.13
CA VAL A 36 -23.95 -12.13 0.84
C VAL A 36 -23.12 -13.37 0.49
N ARG A 37 -22.19 -13.75 1.39
CA ARG A 37 -21.25 -14.85 1.17
C ARG A 37 -21.98 -16.19 1.08
N GLY A 38 -21.70 -16.98 0.05
CA GLY A 38 -22.30 -18.30 -0.18
C GLY A 38 -23.55 -18.28 -1.08
N GLU A 39 -24.22 -17.14 -1.23
CA GLU A 39 -25.38 -16.99 -2.14
C GLU A 39 -24.98 -16.40 -3.49
N LYS A 40 -23.95 -15.55 -3.51
CA LYS A 40 -23.52 -14.79 -4.69
C LYS A 40 -22.01 -14.77 -4.80
N ALA A 41 -21.51 -14.75 -6.03
CA ALA A 41 -20.10 -14.47 -6.30
C ALA A 41 -19.84 -12.98 -6.03
N VAL A 42 -18.79 -12.68 -5.26
CA VAL A 42 -18.31 -11.32 -5.05
C VAL A 42 -17.19 -11.04 -6.04
N VAL A 43 -17.40 -10.01 -6.84
CA VAL A 43 -16.45 -9.53 -7.84
C VAL A 43 -15.92 -8.19 -7.34
N VAL A 44 -14.59 -8.08 -7.23
CA VAL A 44 -13.92 -6.85 -6.82
C VAL A 44 -13.16 -6.31 -8.01
N GLU A 45 -13.52 -5.10 -8.41
CA GLU A 45 -12.86 -4.38 -9.51
C GLU A 45 -12.11 -3.19 -8.92
N ASP A 46 -10.90 -2.95 -9.41
CA ASP A 46 -10.12 -1.79 -9.00
C ASP A 46 -9.25 -1.26 -10.16
N GLU A 47 -8.97 0.03 -10.09
CA GLU A 47 -8.00 0.73 -10.93
C GLU A 47 -6.81 1.15 -10.08
N ALA A 48 -5.61 0.67 -10.43
CA ALA A 48 -4.40 1.00 -9.69
C ALA A 48 -3.34 1.67 -10.56
N ASP A 49 -2.81 2.78 -10.05
CA ASP A 49 -1.65 3.46 -10.63
C ASP A 49 -0.34 2.89 -10.04
N ILE A 50 0.46 2.21 -10.87
CA ILE A 50 1.83 1.82 -10.52
C ILE A 50 2.78 2.96 -10.87
N ARG A 51 3.26 3.67 -9.85
CA ARG A 51 4.24 4.75 -10.01
C ARG A 51 5.66 4.21 -10.13
N LEU A 52 6.36 4.58 -11.20
CA LEU A 52 7.71 4.12 -11.54
C LEU A 52 8.78 4.97 -10.83
N PHE A 53 8.73 5.03 -9.49
CA PHE A 53 9.70 5.84 -8.74
C PHE A 53 11.13 5.35 -9.00
N PRO A 54 12.11 6.26 -9.09
CA PRO A 54 13.50 5.88 -9.23
C PRO A 54 13.93 4.98 -8.07
N VAL A 55 14.85 4.05 -8.36
CA VAL A 55 15.34 3.09 -7.37
C VAL A 55 15.97 3.83 -6.19
N ARG A 56 15.40 3.61 -5.00
CA ARG A 56 15.97 4.13 -3.75
C ARG A 56 17.20 3.34 -3.38
N ARG A 57 18.36 3.99 -3.41
CA ARG A 57 19.60 3.40 -2.91
C ARG A 57 19.61 3.38 -1.38
N ARG A 58 20.35 2.43 -0.82
CA ARG A 58 20.62 2.41 0.62
C ARG A 58 21.55 3.58 0.95
N MET A 59 21.38 4.14 2.13
CA MET A 59 22.20 5.21 2.67
C MET A 59 22.37 5.02 4.18
N TRP A 60 23.34 5.71 4.77
CA TRP A 60 23.50 5.73 6.23
C TRP A 60 22.37 6.56 6.86
N GLN A 61 21.70 5.98 7.85
CA GLN A 61 20.57 6.57 8.57
C GLN A 61 20.78 6.34 10.07
N LEU A 62 20.31 7.28 10.91
CA LEU A 62 20.39 7.12 12.35
C LEU A 62 19.49 5.95 12.80
N ILE A 63 19.98 5.13 13.72
CA ILE A 63 19.24 4.01 14.28
C ILE A 63 18.05 4.55 15.06
N GLY A 64 16.84 4.15 14.69
CA GLY A 64 15.58 4.66 15.23
C GLY A 64 14.90 5.65 14.29
N GLU A 65 15.63 6.28 13.38
CA GLU A 65 15.10 7.25 12.42
C GLU A 65 15.15 6.69 11.00
N GLN A 66 14.01 6.17 10.54
CA GLN A 66 13.88 5.79 9.14
C GLN A 66 13.52 7.02 8.31
N MET A 67 14.47 7.51 7.52
CA MET A 67 14.24 8.63 6.60
C MET A 67 13.03 8.35 5.69
N ARG A 68 12.10 9.30 5.67
CA ARG A 68 10.90 9.26 4.83
C ARG A 68 11.02 10.31 3.73
N LEU A 69 10.98 9.84 2.49
CA LEU A 69 10.95 10.69 1.31
C LEU A 69 9.50 10.97 0.95
N VAL A 70 9.19 12.24 0.73
CA VAL A 70 7.90 12.63 0.16
C VAL A 70 7.90 12.17 -1.29
N ALA A 71 6.83 11.47 -1.69
CA ALA A 71 6.68 11.06 -3.09
C ALA A 71 6.67 12.32 -3.99
N PRO A 72 7.45 12.36 -5.09
CA PRO A 72 7.42 13.47 -6.03
C PRO A 72 6.01 13.70 -6.60
N LEU A 73 5.72 14.95 -6.96
CA LEU A 73 4.41 15.35 -7.50
C LEU A 73 4.12 14.67 -8.83
N GLN A 74 5.14 14.60 -9.69
CA GLN A 74 5.08 13.98 -11.00
C GLN A 74 5.97 12.75 -11.02
N ASN A 75 5.48 11.67 -11.61
CA ASN A 75 6.23 10.47 -11.88
C ASN A 75 5.55 9.72 -13.02
N GLU A 76 6.34 9.01 -13.83
CA GLU A 76 5.78 8.07 -14.78
C GLU A 76 4.95 7.02 -14.05
N LYS A 77 3.81 6.69 -14.65
CA LYS A 77 2.90 5.69 -14.11
C LYS A 77 2.40 4.77 -15.21
N ARG A 78 2.07 3.56 -14.80
CA ARG A 78 1.28 2.62 -15.59
C ARG A 78 0.00 2.34 -14.83
N THR A 79 -1.13 2.47 -15.50
CA THR A 79 -2.43 2.21 -14.91
C THR A 79 -2.82 0.78 -15.26
N ILE A 80 -3.25 0.03 -14.25
CA ILE A 80 -3.79 -1.31 -14.41
C ILE A 80 -5.25 -1.29 -14.00
N PHE A 81 -6.04 -2.05 -14.74
CA PHE A 81 -7.44 -2.32 -14.44
C PHE A 81 -7.56 -3.82 -14.25
N GLY A 82 -8.21 -4.23 -13.19
CA GLY A 82 -8.30 -5.63 -12.87
C GLY A 82 -9.53 -5.94 -12.07
N THR A 83 -9.98 -7.16 -12.27
CA THR A 83 -11.09 -7.75 -11.53
C THR A 83 -10.59 -9.03 -10.89
N ILE A 84 -10.87 -9.21 -9.61
CA ILE A 84 -10.64 -10.45 -8.89
C ILE A 84 -11.97 -10.99 -8.39
N THR A 85 -12.13 -12.31 -8.45
CA THR A 85 -13.31 -12.98 -7.91
C THR A 85 -12.93 -13.70 -6.64
N ASP A 86 -13.70 -13.51 -5.57
CA ASP A 86 -13.53 -14.29 -4.35
C ASP A 86 -14.11 -15.69 -4.57
N ARG A 87 -13.31 -16.59 -5.17
CA ARG A 87 -13.57 -18.02 -5.11
C ARG A 87 -12.84 -18.56 -3.90
N CYS A 88 -13.59 -18.85 -2.84
CA CYS A 88 -13.09 -19.75 -1.80
C CYS A 88 -12.70 -21.07 -2.49
N ILE A 89 -11.41 -21.40 -2.50
CA ILE A 89 -10.96 -22.76 -2.80
C ILE A 89 -11.34 -23.55 -1.55
N ASP A 90 -12.43 -24.29 -1.62
CA ASP A 90 -12.81 -25.25 -0.59
C ASP A 90 -11.60 -26.18 -0.37
N SER A 91 -10.95 -26.01 0.79
CA SER A 91 -9.80 -26.80 1.25
C SER A 91 -10.28 -27.82 2.28
#